data_AF-A0AAV6S1Z7-F1
#
_entry.id   AF-A0AAV6S1Z7-F1
#
_cell.length_a   1.000
_cell.length_b   1.000
_cell.length_c   1.000
_cell.angle_alpha   90.00
_cell.angle_beta   90.00
_cell.angle_gamma   90.00
#
_symmetry.space_group_name_H-M   'P 1'
#
loop_
_entity.id
_entity.type
_entity.pdbx_description
1 polymer ?
#
loop_
_entity_poly.entity_id
_entity_poly.type
_entity_poly.pdbx_seq_one_letter_code
_entity_poly.pdbx_strand_id
1 'polypeptide(L)'
;MLHSAEYSAGKCVCKNIRCRLFPGSCCPHWCGVFFRMYVKHGTPVKMMEAYLTVLIKGICQSDENGSFLIKDYDVRKAYLAGSIKDVVSQFGMETIILYTALMLKKRIIVHHPRIEALLEFTRALPALTWHRKDWSILHPYVHLSDTELEDLQNCPGYIAGFVDPEVSNRSDLFDVYVNLPDSFITVSQSAKEAMAMGKLHKEVGHLIVQSAEDPERSDSQVIKDISIKTKEILANLLALADKCEDSKITLEGLKQHHFPAATENFLFHLAAAEQLLRI
;
A
#
# COMPACT_ATOMS: atom_id res chain seq x y z
N MET A 1 -34.80 -3.94 9.97
CA MET A 1 -33.76 -4.80 9.39
C MET A 1 -33.33 -4.36 7.99
N LEU A 2 -34.24 -4.03 7.07
CA LEU A 2 -33.91 -3.46 5.74
C LEU A 2 -33.09 -2.15 5.80
N HIS A 3 -33.47 -1.22 6.69
CA HIS A 3 -32.74 0.04 6.89
C HIS A 3 -31.29 -0.10 7.37
N SER A 4 -30.92 -1.19 8.06
CA SER A 4 -29.54 -1.42 8.52
C SER A 4 -28.65 -2.02 7.42
N ALA A 5 -29.24 -2.79 6.50
CA ALA A 5 -28.54 -3.36 5.35
C ALA A 5 -28.21 -2.29 4.29
N GLU A 6 -29.15 -1.39 4.01
CA GLU A 6 -28.93 -0.23 3.12
C GLU A 6 -27.94 0.79 3.70
N TYR A 7 -27.93 0.95 5.04
CA TYR A 7 -26.98 1.82 5.72
C TYR A 7 -25.54 1.29 5.67
N SER A 8 -25.35 -0.03 5.79
CA SER A 8 -24.04 -0.68 5.58
C SER A 8 -23.65 -0.67 4.10
N ALA A 9 -24.58 -0.93 3.18
CA ALA A 9 -24.33 -0.90 1.74
C ALA A 9 -23.94 0.50 1.25
N GLY A 10 -24.60 1.56 1.70
CA GLY A 10 -24.28 2.95 1.33
C GLY A 10 -22.92 3.42 1.86
N LYS A 11 -22.52 2.99 3.06
CA LYS A 11 -21.16 3.21 3.58
C LYS A 11 -20.12 2.44 2.77
N CYS A 12 -20.44 1.22 2.34
CA CYS A 12 -19.58 0.36 1.54
C CYS A 12 -19.38 0.92 0.13
N VAL A 13 -20.44 1.37 -0.55
CA VAL A 13 -20.39 1.98 -1.89
C VAL A 13 -19.58 3.27 -1.90
N CYS A 14 -19.81 4.18 -0.94
CA CYS A 14 -19.00 5.40 -0.82
C CYS A 14 -17.52 5.08 -0.48
N LYS A 15 -17.25 4.03 0.30
CA LYS A 15 -15.88 3.58 0.64
C LYS A 15 -15.18 2.84 -0.50
N ASN A 16 -15.92 2.20 -1.40
CA ASN A 16 -15.39 1.49 -2.55
C ASN A 16 -15.07 2.48 -3.71
N ILE A 17 -15.96 3.45 -3.94
CA ILE A 17 -15.72 4.61 -4.82
C ILE A 17 -14.52 5.44 -4.31
N ARG A 18 -14.40 5.60 -2.98
CA ARG A 18 -13.30 6.27 -2.25
C ARG A 18 -11.91 5.69 -2.51
N CYS A 19 -11.83 4.44 -2.96
CA CYS A 19 -10.58 3.72 -3.12
C CYS A 19 -10.20 3.51 -4.60
N ARG A 20 -11.17 3.36 -5.50
CA ARG A 20 -10.91 3.20 -6.94
C ARG A 20 -10.78 4.49 -7.73
N LEU A 21 -11.55 5.53 -7.39
CA LEU A 21 -11.54 6.78 -8.19
C LEU A 21 -10.46 7.78 -7.75
N PHE A 22 -9.84 7.56 -6.58
CA PHE A 22 -8.85 8.46 -6.02
C PHE A 22 -7.89 7.72 -5.06
N PRO A 23 -6.83 7.08 -5.60
CA PRO A 23 -5.84 6.38 -4.76
C PRO A 23 -5.16 7.27 -3.71
N GLY A 24 -5.20 8.60 -3.88
CA GLY A 24 -4.78 9.58 -2.87
C GLY A 24 -5.90 10.23 -2.05
N SER A 25 -7.09 10.49 -2.62
CA SER A 25 -8.07 11.50 -2.14
C SER A 25 -9.06 11.05 -1.09
N CYS A 26 -8.55 10.43 -0.02
CA CYS A 26 -9.34 10.20 1.19
C CYS A 26 -9.38 11.48 2.03
N CYS A 27 -10.07 12.52 1.55
CA CYS A 27 -10.54 13.55 2.46
C CYS A 27 -11.83 13.01 3.11
N PRO A 28 -11.88 12.80 4.45
CA PRO A 28 -13.10 12.33 5.15
C PRO A 28 -14.32 13.21 4.84
N HIS A 29 -14.06 14.50 4.60
CA HIS A 29 -15.04 15.48 4.17
C HIS A 29 -15.74 15.08 2.85
N TRP A 30 -15.00 14.59 1.86
CA TRP A 30 -15.52 14.25 0.54
C TRP A 30 -16.44 13.02 0.56
N CYS A 31 -16.07 12.00 1.33
CA CYS A 31 -16.91 10.84 1.55
C CYS A 31 -18.22 11.22 2.26
N GLY A 32 -18.16 12.15 3.20
CA GLY A 32 -19.34 12.70 3.86
C GLY A 32 -20.27 13.44 2.90
N VAL A 33 -19.72 14.24 1.98
CA VAL A 33 -20.47 14.94 0.93
C VAL A 33 -21.19 13.93 0.03
N PHE A 34 -20.47 12.94 -0.51
CA PHE A 34 -21.03 11.93 -1.40
C PHE A 34 -22.07 11.02 -0.75
N PHE A 35 -21.80 10.57 0.48
CA PHE A 35 -22.77 9.76 1.22
C PHE A 35 -24.06 10.52 1.46
N ARG A 36 -23.99 11.78 1.89
CA ARG A 36 -25.19 12.60 2.12
C ARG A 36 -25.89 12.97 0.82
N MET A 37 -25.17 13.23 -0.26
CA MET A 37 -25.77 13.43 -1.59
C MET A 37 -26.53 12.19 -2.04
N TYR A 38 -25.98 10.99 -1.83
CA TYR A 38 -26.67 9.74 -2.13
C TYR A 38 -27.90 9.54 -1.26
N VAL A 39 -27.79 9.78 0.05
CA VAL A 39 -28.93 9.68 0.99
C VAL A 39 -30.03 10.69 0.64
N LYS A 40 -29.66 11.92 0.24
CA LYS A 40 -30.60 13.00 -0.09
C LYS A 40 -31.30 12.78 -1.43
N HIS A 41 -30.57 12.30 -2.44
CA HIS A 41 -31.10 12.21 -3.81
C HIS A 41 -31.48 10.79 -4.23
N GLY A 42 -31.11 9.76 -3.47
CA GLY A 42 -31.37 8.35 -3.77
C GLY A 42 -30.72 7.85 -5.07
N THR A 43 -29.81 8.62 -5.67
CA THR A 43 -29.25 8.32 -7.01
C THR A 43 -27.73 8.55 -7.06
N PRO A 44 -26.98 7.67 -7.75
CA PRO A 44 -25.53 7.84 -7.91
C PRO A 44 -25.18 8.92 -8.94
N VAL A 45 -26.13 9.33 -9.79
CA VAL A 45 -25.94 10.36 -10.83
C VAL A 45 -25.49 11.68 -10.21
N LYS A 46 -26.09 12.09 -9.10
CA LYS A 46 -25.71 13.33 -8.40
C LYS A 46 -24.31 13.27 -7.80
N MET A 47 -23.87 12.10 -7.34
CA MET A 47 -22.48 11.92 -6.90
C MET A 47 -21.51 12.07 -8.08
N MET A 48 -21.85 11.50 -9.24
CA MET A 48 -21.03 11.58 -10.44
C MET A 48 -20.96 13.02 -10.99
N GLU A 49 -22.08 13.75 -10.98
CA GLU A 49 -22.11 15.17 -11.35
C GLU A 49 -21.20 16.01 -10.45
N ALA A 50 -21.24 15.78 -9.13
CA ALA A 50 -20.34 16.44 -8.19
C ALA A 50 -18.88 16.07 -8.43
N TYR A 51 -18.59 14.79 -8.70
CA TYR A 51 -17.25 14.32 -9.05
C TYR A 51 -16.70 15.03 -10.29
N LEU A 52 -17.47 15.04 -11.38
CA LEU A 52 -17.10 15.71 -12.63
C LEU A 52 -16.94 17.22 -12.45
N THR A 53 -17.78 17.83 -11.61
CA THR A 53 -17.67 19.27 -11.29
C THR A 53 -16.34 19.57 -10.61
N VAL A 54 -15.85 18.72 -9.72
CA VAL A 54 -14.52 18.90 -9.12
C VAL A 54 -13.40 18.63 -10.10
N LEU A 55 -13.52 17.61 -10.95
CA LEU A 55 -12.50 17.36 -11.97
C LEU A 55 -12.37 18.52 -12.96
N ILE A 56 -13.49 19.11 -13.38
CA ILE A 56 -13.53 20.14 -14.43
C ILE A 56 -13.32 21.54 -13.84
N LYS A 57 -13.96 21.84 -12.71
CA LYS A 57 -14.00 23.20 -12.12
C LYS A 57 -13.17 23.33 -10.84
N GLY A 58 -12.69 22.22 -10.26
CA GLY A 58 -11.92 22.22 -9.02
C GLY A 58 -12.73 22.50 -7.76
N ILE A 59 -14.06 22.58 -7.84
CA ILE A 59 -14.94 22.97 -6.73
C ILE A 59 -16.19 22.09 -6.71
N CYS A 60 -16.58 21.59 -5.53
CA CYS A 60 -17.92 21.04 -5.29
C CYS A 60 -18.63 21.92 -4.27
N GLN A 61 -19.78 22.49 -4.64
CA GLN A 61 -20.65 23.15 -3.69
C GLN A 61 -21.74 22.16 -3.26
N SER A 62 -21.92 22.03 -1.95
CA SER A 62 -23.04 21.29 -1.37
C SER A 62 -23.76 22.23 -0.42
N ASP A 63 -25.08 22.36 -0.59
CA ASP A 63 -25.92 23.32 0.14
C ASP A 63 -25.87 23.14 1.68
N GLU A 64 -25.46 21.96 2.16
CA GLU A 64 -25.44 21.60 3.59
C GLU A 64 -24.04 21.41 4.18
N ASN A 65 -22.99 21.23 3.37
CA ASN A 65 -21.68 20.75 3.84
C ASN A 65 -20.51 21.72 3.56
N GLY A 66 -20.78 22.88 2.97
CA GLY A 66 -19.75 23.81 2.52
C GLY A 66 -19.19 23.47 1.13
N SER A 67 -18.23 24.27 0.68
CA SER A 67 -17.55 24.08 -0.60
C SER A 67 -16.27 23.27 -0.41
N PHE A 68 -16.11 22.18 -1.17
CA PHE A 68 -14.80 21.58 -1.34
C PHE A 68 -14.06 22.29 -2.47
N LEU A 69 -12.84 22.76 -2.21
CA LEU A 69 -11.91 23.18 -3.26
C LEU A 69 -10.76 22.19 -3.37
N ILE A 70 -10.42 21.81 -4.59
CA ILE A 70 -9.25 20.96 -4.87
C ILE A 70 -7.94 21.62 -4.40
N LYS A 71 -7.92 22.95 -4.28
CA LYS A 71 -6.77 23.72 -3.77
C LYS A 71 -6.51 23.48 -2.29
N ASP A 72 -7.54 23.11 -1.53
CA ASP A 72 -7.43 22.83 -0.09
C ASP A 72 -7.06 21.36 0.17
N TYR A 73 -7.02 20.54 -0.88
CA TYR A 73 -6.68 19.13 -0.80
C TYR A 73 -5.16 18.95 -0.82
N ASP A 74 -4.62 18.47 0.29
CA ASP A 74 -3.21 18.14 0.45
C ASP A 74 -3.01 16.61 0.33
N VAL A 75 -2.43 16.21 -0.79
CA VAL A 75 -2.10 14.81 -1.10
C VAL A 75 -1.19 14.19 -0.02
N ARG A 76 -0.26 14.97 0.57
CA ARG A 76 0.66 14.45 1.59
C ARG A 76 -0.08 14.15 2.88
N LYS A 77 -0.98 15.04 3.31
CA LYS A 77 -1.85 14.77 4.47
C LYS A 77 -2.70 13.54 4.24
N ALA A 78 -3.16 13.32 3.02
CA ALA A 78 -3.93 12.14 2.69
C ALA A 78 -3.07 10.87 2.82
N TYR A 79 -1.86 10.84 2.27
CA TYR A 79 -0.94 9.69 2.40
C TYR A 79 -0.56 9.38 3.86
N LEU A 80 -0.46 10.40 4.72
CA LEU A 80 -0.15 10.27 6.14
C LEU A 80 -1.38 9.93 7.02
N ALA A 81 -2.55 9.70 6.42
CA ALA A 81 -3.78 9.44 7.19
C ALA A 81 -3.87 8.02 7.76
N GLY A 82 -3.01 7.09 7.34
CA GLY A 82 -2.92 5.74 7.92
C GLY A 82 -1.91 5.70 9.07
N SER A 83 -2.17 4.84 10.07
CA SER A 83 -1.24 4.60 11.19
C SER A 83 -0.28 3.48 10.83
N ILE A 84 1.01 3.81 10.67
CA ILE A 84 2.05 2.79 10.52
C ILE A 84 2.40 2.16 11.87
N LYS A 85 2.24 2.91 12.97
CA LYS A 85 2.44 2.38 14.32
C LYS A 85 1.48 1.25 14.61
N ASP A 86 0.23 1.33 14.14
CA ASP A 86 -0.76 0.26 14.31
C ASP A 86 -0.32 -1.02 13.58
N VAL A 87 0.17 -0.90 12.33
CA VAL A 87 0.72 -2.03 11.55
C VAL A 87 1.88 -2.69 12.29
N VAL A 88 2.80 -1.89 12.85
CA VAL A 88 3.95 -2.41 13.59
C VAL A 88 3.52 -3.01 14.93
N SER A 89 2.55 -2.42 15.63
CA SER A 89 2.03 -2.98 16.88
C SER A 89 1.36 -4.35 16.68
N GLN A 90 0.74 -4.57 15.51
CA GLN A 90 0.05 -5.82 15.20
C GLN A 90 1.02 -6.94 14.80
N PHE A 91 2.05 -6.63 14.00
CA PHE A 91 2.93 -7.65 13.40
C PHE A 91 4.35 -7.66 14.00
N GLY A 92 4.73 -6.65 14.77
CA GLY A 92 6.05 -6.52 15.38
C GLY A 92 7.18 -6.66 14.36
N MET A 93 8.07 -7.62 14.62
CA MET A 93 9.18 -7.91 13.70
C MET A 93 8.72 -8.42 12.33
N GLU A 94 7.55 -9.03 12.21
CA GLU A 94 7.04 -9.53 10.93
C GLU A 94 6.66 -8.40 9.95
N THR A 95 6.54 -7.15 10.43
CA THR A 95 6.39 -5.98 9.55
C THR A 95 7.55 -5.86 8.55
N ILE A 96 8.72 -6.43 8.85
CA ILE A 96 9.83 -6.50 7.87
C ILE A 96 9.44 -7.27 6.61
N ILE A 97 8.58 -8.27 6.71
CA ILE A 97 8.12 -9.06 5.57
C ILE A 97 7.30 -8.17 4.63
N LEU A 98 6.41 -7.34 5.19
CA LEU A 98 5.61 -6.36 4.44
C LEU A 98 6.50 -5.30 3.79
N TYR A 99 7.47 -4.77 4.55
CA TYR A 99 8.45 -3.83 4.02
C TYR A 99 9.25 -4.42 2.85
N THR A 100 9.80 -5.62 3.00
CA THR A 100 10.55 -6.31 1.94
C THR A 100 9.67 -6.58 0.73
N ALA A 101 8.44 -7.04 0.92
CA ALA A 101 7.49 -7.27 -0.17
C ALA A 101 7.26 -5.99 -1.00
N LEU A 102 7.04 -4.86 -0.32
CA LEU A 102 6.85 -3.57 -0.98
C LEU A 102 8.12 -3.10 -1.70
N MET A 103 9.28 -3.22 -1.04
CA MET A 103 10.58 -2.90 -1.65
C MET A 103 10.82 -3.70 -2.93
N LEU A 104 10.41 -4.96 -2.97
CA LEU A 104 10.57 -5.84 -4.13
C LEU A 104 9.39 -5.81 -5.12
N LYS A 105 8.44 -4.89 -4.96
CA LYS A 105 7.21 -4.77 -5.76
C LYS A 105 6.45 -6.10 -5.87
N LYS A 106 6.34 -6.84 -4.77
CA LYS A 106 5.60 -8.10 -4.69
C LYS A 106 4.09 -7.87 -4.58
N ARG A 107 3.32 -8.89 -4.94
CA ARG A 107 1.85 -8.90 -4.87
C ARG A 107 1.42 -9.24 -3.44
N ILE A 108 0.85 -8.26 -2.75
CA ILE A 108 0.39 -8.38 -1.36
C ILE A 108 -1.12 -8.44 -1.35
N ILE A 109 -1.67 -9.51 -0.78
CA ILE A 109 -3.10 -9.63 -0.51
C ILE A 109 -3.35 -9.51 0.98
N VAL A 110 -4.36 -8.74 1.34
CA VAL A 110 -4.80 -8.53 2.72
C VAL A 110 -6.24 -9.00 2.84
N HIS A 111 -6.50 -9.89 3.79
CA HIS A 111 -7.85 -10.37 4.09
C HIS A 111 -8.33 -9.84 5.44
N HIS A 112 -9.56 -9.31 5.46
CA HIS A 112 -10.29 -9.02 6.69
C HIS A 112 -11.81 -8.98 6.44
N PRO A 113 -12.65 -9.64 7.27
CA PRO A 113 -14.10 -9.71 7.05
C PRO A 113 -14.82 -8.36 7.24
N ARG A 114 -14.23 -7.45 8.03
CA ARG A 114 -14.74 -6.06 8.18
C ARG A 114 -14.00 -5.12 7.24
N ILE A 115 -14.75 -4.48 6.35
CA ILE A 115 -14.19 -3.56 5.36
C ILE A 115 -13.51 -2.33 6.00
N GLU A 116 -13.97 -1.85 7.15
CA GLU A 116 -13.34 -0.73 7.88
C GLU A 116 -11.86 -0.98 8.15
N ALA A 117 -11.58 -2.10 8.84
CA ALA A 117 -10.23 -2.45 9.25
C ALA A 117 -9.35 -2.79 8.04
N LEU A 118 -9.93 -3.43 7.01
CA LEU A 118 -9.24 -3.69 5.75
C LEU A 118 -8.73 -2.40 5.10
N LEU A 119 -9.60 -1.40 4.99
CA LEU A 119 -9.29 -0.13 4.34
C LEU A 119 -8.29 0.70 5.14
N GLU A 120 -8.38 0.68 6.47
CA GLU A 120 -7.46 1.39 7.36
C GLU A 120 -6.05 0.78 7.28
N PHE A 121 -5.96 -0.55 7.33
CA PHE A 121 -4.69 -1.25 7.27
C PHE A 121 -4.01 -1.12 5.89
N THR A 122 -4.73 -1.44 4.80
CA THR A 122 -4.17 -1.41 3.44
C THR A 122 -3.67 -0.02 3.04
N ARG A 123 -4.32 1.04 3.55
CA ARG A 123 -3.91 2.43 3.30
C ARG A 123 -2.56 2.80 3.91
N ALA A 124 -2.19 2.19 5.04
CA ALA A 124 -0.94 2.49 5.73
C ALA A 124 0.28 1.84 5.04
N LEU A 125 0.08 0.73 4.34
CA LEU A 125 1.18 -0.08 3.79
C LEU A 125 2.11 0.67 2.82
N PRO A 126 1.63 1.45 1.82
CA PRO A 126 2.55 2.15 0.90
C PRO A 126 3.47 3.15 1.60
N ALA A 127 3.14 3.58 2.83
CA ALA A 127 3.99 4.47 3.61
C ALA A 127 5.32 3.83 4.05
N LEU A 128 5.40 2.49 4.12
CA LEU A 128 6.66 1.76 4.34
C LEU A 128 7.68 2.04 3.22
N THR A 129 7.21 2.35 2.01
CA THR A 129 8.03 2.71 0.84
C THR A 129 7.81 4.15 0.41
N TRP A 130 7.80 5.07 1.38
CA TRP A 130 7.54 6.50 1.16
C TRP A 130 8.45 7.17 0.12
N HIS A 131 9.64 6.63 -0.15
CA HIS A 131 10.55 7.14 -1.19
C HIS A 131 9.91 7.13 -2.59
N ARG A 132 8.98 6.20 -2.88
CA ARG A 132 8.27 6.12 -4.17
C ARG A 132 7.07 7.06 -4.25
N LYS A 133 6.43 7.35 -3.10
CA LYS A 133 5.18 8.14 -3.01
C LYS A 133 4.08 7.65 -3.96
N ASP A 134 4.03 6.34 -4.17
CA ASP A 134 3.15 5.70 -5.12
C ASP A 134 2.02 4.95 -4.40
N TRP A 135 0.82 5.51 -4.46
CA TRP A 135 -0.41 4.90 -3.96
C TRP A 135 -1.25 4.29 -5.10
N SER A 136 -0.76 4.30 -6.35
CA SER A 136 -1.48 3.68 -7.48
C SER A 136 -1.49 2.16 -7.39
N ILE A 137 -0.51 1.56 -6.70
CA ILE A 137 -0.41 0.13 -6.42
C ILE A 137 -1.46 -0.39 -5.44
N LEU A 138 -2.24 0.51 -4.83
CA LEU A 138 -3.17 0.18 -3.76
C LEU A 138 -4.57 -0.05 -4.35
N HIS A 139 -5.10 -1.25 -4.13
CA HIS A 139 -6.46 -1.69 -4.43
C HIS A 139 -7.17 -2.08 -3.13
N PRO A 140 -7.64 -1.10 -2.32
CA PRO A 140 -8.07 -1.32 -0.93
C PRO A 140 -9.22 -2.32 -0.76
N TYR A 141 -10.03 -2.50 -1.80
CA TYR A 141 -11.14 -3.44 -1.79
C TYR A 141 -11.42 -3.98 -3.20
N VAL A 142 -11.29 -5.29 -3.32
CA VAL A 142 -11.41 -6.07 -4.56
C VAL A 142 -12.30 -7.29 -4.28
N HIS A 143 -13.08 -7.68 -5.28
CA HIS A 143 -13.89 -8.89 -5.28
C HIS A 143 -13.20 -9.98 -6.11
N LEU A 144 -13.58 -11.23 -5.89
CA LEU A 144 -13.11 -12.37 -6.67
C LEU A 144 -13.83 -12.48 -8.03
N SER A 145 -14.02 -11.36 -8.73
CA SER A 145 -14.59 -11.34 -10.09
C SER A 145 -13.46 -11.29 -11.13
N ASP A 146 -13.63 -12.03 -12.23
CA ASP A 146 -12.58 -12.21 -13.24
C ASP A 146 -12.04 -10.89 -13.79
N THR A 147 -12.91 -9.91 -14.04
CA THR A 147 -12.51 -8.57 -14.51
C THR A 147 -11.55 -7.86 -13.56
N GLU A 148 -11.79 -7.95 -12.25
CA GLU A 148 -10.95 -7.27 -11.26
C GLU A 148 -9.64 -8.02 -11.02
N LEU A 149 -9.67 -9.34 -11.16
CA LEU A 149 -8.48 -10.19 -11.07
C LEU A 149 -7.56 -10.01 -12.29
N GLU A 150 -8.10 -9.87 -13.49
CA GLU A 150 -7.33 -9.55 -14.70
C GLU A 150 -6.61 -8.21 -14.56
N ASP A 151 -7.30 -7.18 -14.06
CA ASP A 151 -6.70 -5.87 -13.79
C ASP A 151 -5.53 -5.97 -12.81
N LEU A 152 -5.68 -6.75 -11.72
CA LEU A 152 -4.61 -6.99 -10.75
C LEU A 152 -3.42 -7.72 -11.37
N GLN A 153 -3.66 -8.74 -12.19
CA GLN A 153 -2.60 -9.53 -12.83
C GLN A 153 -1.76 -8.71 -13.81
N ASN A 154 -2.33 -7.64 -14.39
CA ASN A 154 -1.60 -6.71 -15.25
C ASN A 154 -0.68 -5.76 -14.46
N CYS A 155 -0.83 -5.66 -13.14
CA CYS A 155 0.05 -4.87 -12.29
C CYS A 155 1.28 -5.69 -11.86
N PRO A 156 2.51 -5.17 -12.04
CA PRO A 156 3.73 -5.91 -11.67
C PRO A 156 3.86 -6.15 -10.16
N GLY A 157 3.23 -5.30 -9.35
CA GLY A 157 3.15 -5.40 -7.90
C GLY A 157 2.00 -4.54 -7.38
N TYR A 158 1.28 -5.04 -6.38
CA TYR A 158 0.09 -4.38 -5.85
C TYR A 158 -0.19 -4.77 -4.40
N ILE A 159 -1.07 -4.00 -3.77
CA ILE A 159 -1.65 -4.26 -2.46
C ILE A 159 -3.16 -4.37 -2.66
N ALA A 160 -3.72 -5.56 -2.53
CA ALA A 160 -5.14 -5.79 -2.74
C ALA A 160 -5.84 -6.25 -1.46
N GLY A 161 -6.95 -5.60 -1.10
CA GLY A 161 -7.76 -5.95 0.05
C GLY A 161 -8.97 -6.80 -0.35
N PHE A 162 -9.24 -7.88 0.38
CA PHE A 162 -10.38 -8.77 0.17
C PHE A 162 -11.14 -9.01 1.48
N VAL A 163 -12.46 -9.09 1.36
CA VAL A 163 -13.35 -9.51 2.46
C VAL A 163 -13.66 -11.01 2.37
N ASP A 164 -13.51 -11.61 1.18
CA ASP A 164 -13.75 -13.02 0.95
C ASP A 164 -12.55 -13.86 1.40
N PRO A 165 -12.71 -14.82 2.34
CA PRO A 165 -11.62 -15.67 2.82
C PRO A 165 -11.09 -16.66 1.77
N GLU A 166 -11.86 -16.95 0.71
CA GLU A 166 -11.44 -17.88 -0.36
C GLU A 166 -10.19 -17.40 -1.11
N VAL A 167 -9.84 -16.11 -1.00
CA VAL A 167 -8.60 -15.57 -1.55
C VAL A 167 -7.35 -16.28 -1.01
N SER A 168 -7.41 -16.84 0.20
CA SER A 168 -6.32 -17.60 0.81
C SER A 168 -5.96 -18.87 0.01
N ASN A 169 -6.93 -19.45 -0.71
CA ASN A 169 -6.74 -20.64 -1.54
C ASN A 169 -6.14 -20.32 -2.93
N ARG A 170 -6.00 -19.04 -3.27
CA ARG A 170 -5.56 -18.55 -4.59
C ARG A 170 -4.11 -18.09 -4.58
N SER A 171 -3.17 -19.03 -4.41
CA SER A 171 -1.73 -18.74 -4.37
C SER A 171 -1.19 -18.14 -5.68
N ASP A 172 -1.93 -18.26 -6.78
CA ASP A 172 -1.63 -17.60 -8.05
C ASP A 172 -1.70 -16.07 -7.97
N LEU A 173 -2.53 -15.54 -7.06
CA LEU A 173 -2.82 -14.11 -6.94
C LEU A 173 -1.87 -13.34 -6.01
N PHE A 174 -1.02 -14.01 -5.23
CA PHE A 174 -0.18 -13.31 -4.26
C PHE A 174 1.19 -13.92 -4.10
N ASP A 175 2.13 -13.04 -3.79
CA ASP A 175 3.44 -13.42 -3.27
C ASP A 175 3.43 -13.43 -1.75
N VAL A 176 2.66 -12.53 -1.13
CA VAL A 176 2.46 -12.40 0.32
C VAL A 176 0.97 -12.28 0.63
N TYR A 177 0.50 -13.12 1.53
CA TYR A 177 -0.86 -13.09 2.07
C TYR A 177 -0.85 -12.65 3.52
N VAL A 178 -1.71 -11.72 3.88
CA VAL A 178 -1.87 -11.17 5.22
C VAL A 178 -3.28 -11.48 5.70
N ASN A 179 -3.40 -12.29 6.74
CA ASN A 179 -4.67 -12.52 7.41
C ASN A 179 -4.75 -11.60 8.63
N LEU A 180 -5.48 -10.49 8.50
CA LEU A 180 -5.55 -9.48 9.55
C LEU A 180 -6.26 -9.95 10.83
N PRO A 181 -7.39 -10.67 10.78
CA PRO A 181 -8.01 -11.22 11.99
C PRO A 181 -7.08 -12.06 12.86
N ASP A 182 -6.26 -12.88 12.21
CA ASP A 182 -5.38 -13.84 12.90
C ASP A 182 -3.95 -13.29 13.06
N SER A 183 -3.70 -12.07 12.60
CA SER A 183 -2.39 -11.37 12.65
C SER A 183 -1.22 -12.23 12.18
N PHE A 184 -1.38 -12.98 11.09
CA PHE A 184 -0.27 -13.75 10.50
C PHE A 184 -0.03 -13.39 9.04
N ILE A 185 1.23 -13.54 8.63
CA ILE A 185 1.70 -13.30 7.28
C ILE A 185 2.20 -14.61 6.69
N THR A 186 1.75 -14.95 5.48
CA THR A 186 2.23 -16.11 4.72
C THR A 186 2.93 -15.64 3.46
N VAL A 187 4.14 -16.15 3.22
CA VAL A 187 4.89 -15.93 1.98
C VAL A 187 4.72 -17.15 1.08
N SER A 188 4.31 -16.92 -0.16
CA SER A 188 4.20 -17.95 -1.18
C SER A 188 5.54 -18.63 -1.45
N GLN A 189 5.49 -19.88 -1.92
CA GLN A 189 6.70 -20.64 -2.22
C GLN A 189 7.52 -20.00 -3.36
N SER A 190 6.86 -19.35 -4.34
CA SER A 190 7.52 -18.63 -5.44
C SER A 190 8.28 -17.38 -4.98
N ALA A 191 7.86 -16.74 -3.90
CA ALA A 191 8.50 -15.52 -3.38
C ALA A 191 9.51 -15.79 -2.26
N LYS A 192 9.51 -17.00 -1.68
CA LYS A 192 10.29 -17.36 -0.49
C LYS A 192 11.79 -17.11 -0.64
N GLU A 193 12.36 -17.41 -1.81
CA GLU A 193 13.78 -17.20 -2.08
C GLU A 193 14.14 -15.71 -2.22
N ALA A 194 13.36 -14.96 -3.00
CA ALA A 194 13.53 -13.52 -3.18
C ALA A 194 13.34 -12.74 -1.87
N MET A 195 12.51 -13.26 -0.97
CA MET A 195 12.21 -12.71 0.34
C MET A 195 12.97 -13.39 1.48
N ALA A 196 14.11 -14.04 1.19
CA ALA A 196 14.93 -14.65 2.22
C ALA A 196 15.48 -13.57 3.18
N MET A 197 15.19 -13.74 4.48
CA MET A 197 15.61 -12.79 5.49
C MET A 197 17.11 -12.94 5.78
N GLY A 198 17.79 -11.80 5.91
CA GLY A 198 19.23 -11.70 6.15
C GLY A 198 19.53 -10.75 7.29
N LYS A 199 20.83 -10.51 7.56
CA LYS A 199 21.26 -9.57 8.59
C LYS A 199 20.71 -8.15 8.35
N LEU A 200 20.79 -7.68 7.09
CA LEU A 200 20.25 -6.37 6.69
C LEU A 200 18.75 -6.25 6.98
N HIS A 201 17.96 -7.26 6.66
CA HIS A 201 16.53 -7.28 6.96
C HIS A 201 16.25 -7.20 8.45
N LYS A 202 17.00 -7.96 9.27
CA LYS A 202 16.86 -7.89 10.73
C LYS A 202 17.18 -6.49 11.24
N GLU A 203 18.25 -5.86 10.78
CA GLU A 203 18.62 -4.49 11.19
C GLU A 203 17.53 -3.47 10.84
N VAL A 204 16.96 -3.55 9.63
CA VAL A 204 15.82 -2.70 9.23
C VAL A 204 14.58 -2.99 10.06
N GLY A 205 14.28 -4.26 10.33
CA GLY A 205 13.15 -4.66 11.17
C GLY A 205 13.25 -4.12 12.60
N HIS A 206 14.43 -4.19 13.21
CA HIS A 206 14.65 -3.60 14.54
C HIS A 206 14.47 -2.08 14.51
N LEU A 207 14.96 -1.39 13.47
CA LEU A 207 14.75 0.04 13.33
C LEU A 207 13.27 0.42 13.21
N ILE A 208 12.49 -0.35 12.43
CA ILE A 208 11.04 -0.15 12.28
C ILE A 208 10.34 -0.29 13.64
N VAL A 209 10.60 -1.40 14.34
CA VAL A 209 9.98 -1.69 15.64
C VAL A 209 10.38 -0.66 16.68
N GLN A 210 11.67 -0.37 16.83
CA GLN A 210 12.17 0.61 17.81
C GLN A 210 11.61 2.01 17.57
N SER A 211 11.50 2.45 16.31
CA SER A 211 10.93 3.76 16.00
C SER A 211 9.42 3.80 16.29
N ALA A 212 8.69 2.72 16.02
CA ALA A 212 7.26 2.65 16.27
C ALA A 212 6.88 2.46 17.75
N GLU A 213 7.71 1.79 18.54
CA GLU A 213 7.48 1.60 19.98
C GLU A 213 7.75 2.88 20.80
N ASP A 214 8.52 3.82 20.26
CA ASP A 214 8.78 5.11 20.90
C ASP A 214 7.46 5.93 21.00
N PRO A 215 6.97 6.22 22.23
CA PRO A 215 5.72 6.96 22.42
C PRO A 215 5.84 8.42 21.98
N GLU A 216 7.04 9.00 21.97
CA GLU A 216 7.28 10.39 21.57
C GLU A 216 7.32 10.55 20.04
N ARG A 217 7.41 9.43 19.29
CA ARG A 217 7.40 9.46 17.83
C ARG A 217 6.00 9.34 17.27
N SER A 218 5.65 10.30 16.41
CA SER A 218 4.48 10.25 15.52
C SER A 218 4.71 9.32 14.33
N ASP A 219 3.64 8.86 13.68
CA ASP A 219 3.70 8.07 12.44
C ASP A 219 4.56 8.74 11.35
N SER A 220 4.48 10.07 11.25
CA SER A 220 5.28 10.83 10.28
C SER A 220 6.78 10.75 10.56
N GLN A 221 7.19 10.68 11.83
CA GLN A 221 8.59 10.47 12.20
C GLN A 221 9.03 9.03 11.92
N VAL A 222 8.20 8.03 12.25
CA VAL A 222 8.48 6.62 11.92
C VAL A 222 8.67 6.44 10.40
N ILE A 223 7.76 6.98 9.59
CA ILE A 223 7.86 6.96 8.12
C ILE A 223 9.16 7.65 7.65
N LYS A 224 9.56 8.75 8.29
CA LYS A 224 10.79 9.47 7.96
C LYS A 224 12.03 8.62 8.27
N ASP A 225 12.08 7.93 9.40
CA ASP A 225 13.21 7.07 9.76
C ASP A 225 13.36 5.90 8.78
N ILE A 226 12.25 5.23 8.48
CA ILE A 226 12.19 4.16 7.47
C ILE A 226 12.66 4.70 6.11
N SER A 227 12.23 5.90 5.73
CA SER A 227 12.65 6.56 4.49
C SER A 227 14.14 6.84 4.43
N ILE A 228 14.72 7.33 5.54
CA ILE A 228 16.17 7.59 5.64
C ILE A 228 16.92 6.28 5.45
N LYS A 229 16.51 5.24 6.19
CA LYS A 229 17.16 3.93 6.09
C LYS A 229 17.05 3.32 4.70
N THR A 230 15.89 3.46 4.07
CA THR A 230 15.65 2.98 2.70
C THR A 230 16.54 3.72 1.69
N LYS A 231 16.71 5.04 1.84
CA LYS A 231 17.61 5.83 1.00
C LYS A 231 19.07 5.42 1.16
N GLU A 232 19.52 5.08 2.37
CA GLU A 232 20.86 4.52 2.59
C GLU A 232 21.05 3.22 1.82
N ILE A 233 20.08 2.30 1.87
CA ILE A 233 20.12 1.03 1.15
C ILE A 233 20.19 1.27 -0.37
N LEU A 234 19.35 2.18 -0.89
CA LEU A 234 19.33 2.52 -2.31
C LEU A 234 20.63 3.22 -2.75
N ALA A 235 21.18 4.11 -1.93
CA ALA A 235 22.45 4.76 -2.22
C ALA A 235 23.61 3.74 -2.27
N ASN A 236 23.61 2.76 -1.36
CA ASN A 236 24.58 1.68 -1.39
C ASN A 236 24.44 0.82 -2.65
N LEU A 237 23.20 0.54 -3.08
CA LEU A 237 22.94 -0.18 -4.32
C LEU A 237 23.43 0.60 -5.56
N LEU A 238 23.16 1.90 -5.61
CA LEU A 238 23.64 2.79 -6.69
C LEU A 238 25.16 2.87 -6.72
N ALA A 239 25.82 2.97 -5.57
CA ALA A 239 27.28 2.97 -5.50
C ALA A 239 27.92 1.64 -5.96
N LEU A 240 27.17 0.53 -5.92
CA LEU A 240 27.58 -0.74 -6.53
C LEU A 240 27.35 -0.72 -8.04
N ALA A 241 26.29 -0.07 -8.52
CA ALA A 241 25.99 0.11 -9.95
C ALA A 241 27.02 1.01 -10.66
N ASP A 242 27.45 2.10 -10.02
CA ASP A 242 28.41 3.07 -10.57
C ASP A 242 29.82 2.48 -10.77
N LYS A 243 30.13 1.35 -10.13
CA LYS A 243 31.37 0.60 -10.37
C LYS A 243 31.29 -0.27 -11.62
N CYS A 244 30.11 -0.44 -12.20
CA CYS A 244 29.92 -1.13 -13.48
C CYS A 244 29.93 -0.10 -14.62
N GLU A 245 30.58 -0.43 -15.74
CA GLU A 245 30.84 0.49 -16.85
C GLU A 245 29.60 1.16 -17.46
N ASP A 246 28.40 0.61 -17.25
CA ASP A 246 27.13 1.09 -17.84
C ASP A 246 26.07 1.56 -16.80
N SER A 247 26.44 1.78 -15.54
CA SER A 247 25.51 2.13 -14.44
C SER A 247 24.35 1.14 -14.24
N LYS A 248 24.50 -0.09 -14.75
CA LYS A 248 23.56 -1.20 -14.59
C LYS A 248 24.24 -2.38 -13.92
N ILE A 249 23.58 -2.94 -12.91
CA ILE A 249 24.10 -4.06 -12.12
C ILE A 249 23.90 -5.36 -12.90
N THR A 250 24.96 -6.16 -13.01
CA THR A 250 24.90 -7.55 -13.49
C THR A 250 24.96 -8.53 -12.32
N LEU A 251 24.38 -9.71 -12.49
CA LEU A 251 24.42 -10.79 -11.49
C LEU A 251 25.86 -11.18 -11.12
N GLU A 252 26.77 -11.08 -12.10
CA GLU A 252 28.20 -11.36 -11.94
C GLU A 252 28.91 -10.27 -11.11
N GLY A 253 28.54 -9.00 -11.26
CA GLY A 253 29.08 -7.89 -10.47
C GLY A 253 28.70 -7.98 -8.98
N LEU A 254 27.48 -8.45 -8.67
CA LEU A 254 27.06 -8.71 -7.29
C LEU A 254 27.83 -9.89 -6.65
N LYS A 255 28.08 -10.96 -7.42
CA LYS A 255 28.81 -12.14 -6.96
C LYS A 255 30.27 -11.85 -6.59
N GLN A 256 30.92 -10.90 -7.27
CA GLN A 256 32.29 -10.49 -6.96
C GLN A 256 32.44 -9.91 -5.54
N HIS A 257 31.37 -9.34 -4.98
CA HIS A 257 31.37 -8.75 -3.65
C HIS A 257 31.20 -9.76 -2.49
N HIS A 258 31.02 -11.06 -2.79
CA HIS A 258 30.92 -12.14 -1.79
C HIS A 258 29.88 -11.87 -0.68
N PHE A 259 28.72 -11.30 -1.05
CA PHE A 259 27.64 -11.11 -0.10
C PHE A 259 27.06 -12.47 0.36
N PRO A 260 26.46 -12.54 1.57
CA PRO A 260 25.63 -13.68 1.93
C PRO A 260 24.47 -13.85 0.93
N ALA A 261 24.12 -15.09 0.59
CA ALA A 261 23.13 -15.40 -0.45
C ALA A 261 21.78 -14.65 -0.29
N ALA A 262 21.28 -14.50 0.94
CA ALA A 262 20.04 -13.76 1.20
C ALA A 262 20.15 -12.26 0.88
N THR A 263 21.31 -11.64 1.15
CA THR A 263 21.56 -10.23 0.83
C THR A 263 21.77 -10.05 -0.66
N GLU A 264 22.50 -10.97 -1.31
CA GLU A 264 22.71 -10.96 -2.76
C GLU A 264 21.37 -11.05 -3.51
N ASN A 265 20.55 -12.05 -3.18
CA ASN A 265 19.24 -12.25 -3.77
C ASN A 265 18.36 -11.01 -3.57
N PHE A 266 18.34 -10.42 -2.37
CA PHE A 266 17.59 -9.21 -2.12
C PHE A 266 18.06 -8.02 -2.98
N LEU A 267 19.37 -7.77 -3.05
CA LEU A 267 19.91 -6.66 -3.84
C LEU A 267 19.65 -6.85 -5.34
N PHE A 268 19.71 -8.09 -5.84
CA PHE A 268 19.37 -8.40 -7.22
C PHE A 268 17.90 -8.08 -7.55
N HIS A 269 16.97 -8.56 -6.73
CA HIS A 269 15.54 -8.28 -6.92
C HIS A 269 15.21 -6.80 -6.69
N LEU A 270 15.91 -6.13 -5.76
CA LEU A 270 15.76 -4.69 -5.54
C LEU A 270 16.25 -3.89 -6.75
N ALA A 271 17.39 -4.26 -7.34
CA ALA A 271 17.87 -3.66 -8.58
C ALA A 271 16.86 -3.86 -9.73
N ALA A 272 16.22 -5.02 -9.82
CA ALA A 272 15.13 -5.26 -10.78
C ALA A 272 13.95 -4.30 -10.55
N ALA A 273 13.52 -4.18 -9.29
CA ALA A 273 12.39 -3.34 -8.91
C ALA A 273 12.64 -1.84 -9.17
N GLU A 274 13.88 -1.39 -9.02
CA GLU A 274 14.31 0.00 -9.26
C GLU A 274 14.79 0.25 -10.70
N GLN A 275 14.65 -0.73 -11.61
CA GLN A 275 15.07 -0.63 -13.02
C GLN A 275 16.58 -0.38 -13.21
N LEU A 276 17.41 -0.87 -12.29
CA LEU A 276 18.87 -0.75 -12.30
C LEU A 276 19.59 -1.98 -12.88
N LEU A 277 18.84 -2.98 -13.37
CA LEU A 277 19.39 -4.16 -14.03
C LEU A 277 19.59 -3.96 -15.54
N ARG A 278 20.65 -4.56 -16.06
CA ARG A 278 20.76 -4.87 -17.49
C ARG A 278 20.15 -6.25 -17.71
N ILE A 279 18.97 -6.28 -18.33
CA ILE A 279 18.36 -7.52 -18.86
C ILE A 279 19.07 -7.88 -20.17
#